data_AF-A0A6M5YX17-F1
#
_entry.id   AF-A0A6M5YX17-F1
#
_cell.length_a   1.000
_cell.length_b   1.000
_cell.length_c   1.000
_cell.angle_alpha   90.00
_cell.angle_beta   90.00
_cell.angle_gamma   90.00
#
_symmetry.space_group_name_H-M   'P 1'
#
loop_
_entity.id
_entity.type
_entity.pdbx_description
1 polymer ?
#
loop_
_entity_poly.entity_id
_entity_poly.type
_entity_poly.pdbx_seq_one_letter_code
_entity_poly.pdbx_strand_id
1 'polypeptide(L)' 'MGDQVWQVPQEQFVAAWNGAESLADASVRVKELAGVYVPGWALMVRAMSLRKEGVVLKALVRATPLPA' A
#
# COMPACT_ATOMS: atom_id res chain seq x y z
N MET A 1 12.16 -4.18 14.98
CA MET A 1 11.71 -2.96 14.26
C MET A 1 10.45 -3.34 13.50
N GLY A 2 9.33 -2.81 13.97
CA GLY A 2 8.00 -3.40 13.76
C GLY A 2 7.48 -3.17 12.36
N ASP A 3 7.13 -4.26 11.72
CA ASP A 3 6.43 -4.33 10.44
C ASP A 3 4.95 -3.93 10.67
N GLN A 4 4.73 -2.66 11.01
CA GLN A 4 3.39 -2.14 11.35
C GLN A 4 2.44 -2.24 10.16
N VAL A 5 2.98 -2.19 8.94
CA VAL A 5 2.19 -2.50 7.75
C VAL A 5 1.64 -3.91 7.86
N TRP A 6 2.38 -4.92 8.36
CA TRP A 6 1.91 -6.31 8.57
C TRP A 6 0.84 -6.48 9.63
N GLN A 7 0.67 -5.52 10.54
CA GLN A 7 -0.40 -5.57 11.54
C GLN A 7 -1.78 -5.30 10.93
N VAL A 8 -1.85 -4.65 9.75
CA VAL A 8 -3.12 -4.45 9.04
C VAL A 8 -3.59 -5.79 8.48
N PRO A 9 -4.86 -6.19 8.69
CA PRO A 9 -5.40 -7.39 8.06
C PRO A 9 -5.30 -7.32 6.53
N GLN A 10 -4.99 -8.43 5.88
CA GLN A 10 -4.76 -8.48 4.43
C GLN A 10 -5.93 -7.88 3.64
N GLU A 11 -7.16 -8.25 3.98
CA GLU A 11 -8.37 -7.77 3.30
C GLU A 11 -8.51 -6.24 3.39
N GLN A 12 -8.22 -5.68 4.57
CA GLN A 12 -8.27 -4.23 4.78
C GLN A 12 -7.16 -3.52 4.01
N PHE A 13 -5.96 -4.09 3.96
CA PHE A 13 -4.87 -3.57 3.15
C PHE A 13 -5.23 -3.59 1.66
N VAL A 14 -5.78 -4.71 1.16
CA VAL A 14 -6.20 -4.85 -0.24
C VAL A 14 -7.30 -3.84 -0.58
N ALA A 15 -8.28 -3.65 0.31
CA ALA A 15 -9.34 -2.67 0.13
C ALA A 15 -8.80 -1.23 0.11
N ALA A 16 -7.90 -0.89 1.05
CA ALA A 16 -7.26 0.42 1.10
C ALA A 16 -6.40 0.68 -0.15
N TRP A 17 -5.64 -0.33 -0.59
CA TRP A 17 -4.80 -0.25 -1.78
C TRP A 17 -5.62 -0.12 -3.07
N ASN A 18 -6.65 -0.96 -3.25
CA ASN A 18 -7.48 -0.95 -4.46
C ASN A 18 -8.41 0.27 -4.52
N GLY A 19 -8.82 0.80 -3.36
CA GLY A 19 -9.57 2.04 -3.25
C GLY A 19 -8.72 3.30 -3.46
N ALA A 20 -7.38 3.18 -3.43
CA ALA A 20 -6.50 4.32 -3.61
C ALA A 20 -6.35 4.72 -5.09
N GLU A 21 -6.16 6.01 -5.31
CA GLU A 21 -5.84 6.58 -6.64
C GLU A 21 -4.33 6.72 -6.85
N SER A 22 -3.55 6.81 -5.77
CA SER A 22 -2.10 6.95 -5.82
C SER A 22 -1.42 6.27 -4.63
N LEU A 23 -0.09 6.12 -4.69
CA LEU A 23 0.69 5.57 -3.56
C LEU A 23 0.60 6.46 -2.31
N ALA A 24 0.45 7.77 -2.48
CA ALA A 24 0.28 8.71 -1.37
C ALA A 24 -1.09 8.52 -0.70
N ASP A 25 -2.15 8.38 -1.49
CA ASP A 25 -3.50 8.09 -1.00
C ASP A 25 -3.55 6.71 -0.29
N ALA A 26 -2.91 5.69 -0.86
CA ALA A 26 -2.78 4.39 -0.21
C ALA A 26 -2.05 4.48 1.14
N SER A 27 -1.04 5.34 1.26
CA SER A 27 -0.32 5.58 2.52
C SER A 27 -1.20 6.23 3.58
N VAL A 28 -2.05 7.19 3.19
CA VAL A 28 -3.01 7.83 4.10
C VAL A 28 -4.04 6.81 4.59
N ARG A 29 -4.66 6.05 3.68
CA ARG A 29 -5.66 5.04 4.03
C ARG A 29 -5.11 3.94 4.91
N VAL A 30 -3.91 3.45 4.62
CA VAL A 30 -3.27 2.41 5.44
C VAL A 30 -2.82 2.97 6.80
N LYS A 31 -2.42 4.25 6.88
CA LYS A 31 -2.16 4.93 8.15
C LYS A 31 -3.41 5.00 9.03
N GLU A 32 -4.58 5.29 8.46
CA GLU A 32 -5.84 5.32 9.20
C GLU A 32 -6.17 3.95 9.81
N LEU A 33 -5.86 2.87 9.10
CA LEU A 33 -6.06 1.50 9.58
C LEU A 33 -5.01 1.07 10.61
N ALA A 34 -3.74 1.39 10.37
CA ALA A 34 -2.64 1.00 11.25
C ALA A 34 -2.51 1.89 12.50
N GLY A 35 -3.15 3.06 12.51
CA GLY A 35 -3.03 4.08 13.56
C GLY A 35 -1.68 4.80 13.59
N VAL A 36 -0.79 4.49 12.65
CA VAL A 36 0.61 4.93 12.64
C VAL A 36 1.06 5.23 11.21
N TYR A 37 2.02 6.14 11.08
CA TYR A 37 2.58 6.47 9.78
C TYR A 37 3.28 5.24 9.15
N VAL A 38 2.84 4.86 7.95
CA VAL A 38 3.45 3.79 7.17
C VAL A 38 4.19 4.40 5.98
N PRO A 39 5.53 4.24 5.90
CA PRO A 39 6.29 4.78 4.80
C PRO A 39 5.96 4.07 3.48
N GLY A 40 6.02 4.80 2.37
CA GLY A 40 5.64 4.29 1.05
C GLY A 40 6.39 3.03 0.60
N TRP A 41 7.68 2.89 0.98
CA TRP A 41 8.45 1.68 0.66
C TRP A 41 7.91 0.44 1.38
N ALA A 42 7.40 0.57 2.60
CA ALA A 42 6.82 -0.56 3.34
C ALA A 42 5.50 -1.02 2.72
N LEU A 43 4.67 -0.09 2.23
CA LEU A 43 3.47 -0.40 1.46
C LEU A 43 3.81 -1.17 0.18
N MET A 44 4.87 -0.76 -0.52
CA MET A 44 5.33 -1.44 -1.73
C MET A 44 5.85 -2.85 -1.44
N VAL A 45 6.64 -3.03 -0.38
CA VAL A 45 7.08 -4.37 0.07
C VAL A 45 5.87 -5.23 0.38
N ARG A 46 4.87 -4.70 1.09
CA ARG A 46 3.64 -5.43 1.38
C ARG A 46 2.87 -5.83 0.12
N ALA A 47 2.66 -4.87 -0.78
CA ALA A 47 2.01 -5.13 -2.05
C ALA A 47 2.77 -6.17 -2.91
N MET A 48 4.11 -6.19 -2.86
CA MET A 48 4.91 -7.20 -3.56
C MET A 48 4.75 -8.59 -2.94
N SER A 49 4.73 -8.73 -1.62
CA SER A 49 4.48 -10.04 -0.98
C SER A 49 3.12 -10.59 -1.37
N LEU A 50 2.08 -9.74 -1.28
CA LEU A 50 0.72 -10.13 -1.63
C LEU A 50 0.61 -10.57 -3.10
N ARG A 51 1.30 -9.89 -4.02
CA ARG A 51 1.38 -10.33 -5.43
C ARG A 51 2.08 -11.67 -5.59
N LYS A 52 3.14 -11.95 -4.81
CA LYS A 52 3.82 -13.26 -4.81
C LYS A 52 2.90 -14.37 -4.27
N GLU A 53 2.01 -14.04 -3.34
CA GLU A 53 1.00 -14.95 -2.80
C GLU A 53 -0.23 -15.11 -3.73
N GLY A 54 -0.22 -14.46 -4.91
CA GLY A 54 -1.29 -14.56 -5.90
C GLY A 54 -2.44 -13.57 -5.71
N VAL A 55 -2.32 -12.63 -4.77
CA VAL A 55 -3.33 -11.58 -4.55
C VAL A 55 -3.23 -10.51 -5.62
N VAL A 56 -4.34 -10.25 -6.30
CA VAL A 56 -4.44 -9.22 -7.33
C VAL A 56 -4.63 -7.85 -6.68
N LEU A 57 -3.67 -6.95 -6.93
CA LEU A 57 -3.68 -5.57 -6.46
C LEU A 57 -3.70 -4.61 -7.64
N LYS A 58 -4.56 -3.60 -7.58
CA LYS A 58 -4.63 -2.49 -8.55
C LYS A 58 -3.25 -1.89 -8.77
N ALA A 59 -2.90 -1.62 -10.01
CA ALA A 59 -1.69 -0.86 -10.31
C ALA A 59 -1.90 0.58 -9.86
N LEU A 60 -1.23 0.98 -8.78
CA LEU A 60 -1.17 2.39 -8.41
C LEU A 60 -0.15 3.06 -9.34
N VAL A 61 -0.64 3.97 -10.17
CA VAL A 61 0.23 4.77 -11.03
C VAL A 61 1.04 5.65 -10.10
N ARG A 62 2.37 5.45 -10.09
CA ARG A 62 3.27 6.44 -9.51
C ARG A 62 3.07 7.68 -10.39
N ALA A 63 2.49 8.75 -9.85
CA ALA A 63 2.44 10.04 -10.51
C ALA A 63 3.90 10.48 -10.73
N THR A 64 4.49 10.00 -11.81
CA THR A 64 5.84 10.31 -12.24
C THR A 64 5.58 11.17 -13.47
N PRO A 65 5.70 12.51 -13.38
CA PRO A 65 5.82 13.27 -14.61
C PRO A 65 7.09 12.75 -15.30
N LEU A 66 6.92 12.10 -16.45
CA LEU A 66 8.03 11.79 -17.33
C LEU A 66 8.63 13.14 -17.76
N PRO A 67 9.92 13.42 -17.51
CA PRO A 67 10.58 14.52 -18.20
C PRO A 67 10.61 14.19 -19.69
N ALA A 68 10.20 15.16 -20.51
CA ALA A 68 10.26 15.12 -21.97
C ALA A 68 11.70 15.05 -22.49
#